data_AF-A0A9C6UBZ3-F1
#
_entry.id   AF-A0A9C6UBZ3-F1
#
_cell.length_a   1.000
_cell.length_b   1.000
_cell.length_c   1.000
_cell.angle_alpha   90.00
_cell.angle_beta   90.00
_cell.angle_gamma   90.00
#
_symmetry.space_group_name_H-M   'P 1'
#
loop_
_entity.id
_entity.type
_entity.pdbx_description
1 polymer ?
#
loop_
_entity_poly.entity_id
_entity_poly.type
_entity_poly.pdbx_seq_one_letter_code
_entity_poly.pdbx_strand_id
1 'polypeptide(L)'
;MLAAIMVIAAAALLGAFAPVRGGNCWSGMSRNGRCMDLIQEKVTREQCCALTAAGGSHGASTAWSEKDMDAGMLFFWRVLGDGVPCQACRDSCAGVTCGAGRRCAVRWGRPQCVCAPDCSRKRLASLYNPGAAGVASGTSGTASATTYAGPTAGPVCGSDGRSYRSACRLLKRACRRQDSNLAVAYAGTCQSSCERVQCGPGRSCVQDQNLSPHCVRCERRCPSAGRSRAVCGADGTNYPSPCHLREGACRAGKAIPVAYRGRCQRVATCGAVHCRRHQSCLTDMATGAPRCVTCSLRCPRAGAGKSTAVAAAGSAARRHGGSRVAHGRRSSGGGGGARIRELVSLDAATELVQGGPLCGSNNRTYLSWCHMRKDACATGYVIDTKHSGVCSAGGQDQDAVDESRPGKDPAPHLNAVLEGNTFA
;
A
#
# COMPACT_ATOMS: atom_id res chain seq x y z
N MET A 1 -10.75 -45.28 64.24
CA MET A 1 -10.71 -43.80 64.21
C MET A 1 -9.82 -43.25 63.08
N LEU A 2 -8.59 -43.75 62.90
CA LEU A 2 -7.68 -43.28 61.83
C LEU A 2 -8.25 -43.38 60.40
N ALA A 3 -8.98 -44.47 60.07
CA ALA A 3 -9.60 -44.63 58.76
C ALA A 3 -10.72 -43.61 58.48
N ALA A 4 -11.49 -43.21 59.50
CA ALA A 4 -12.57 -42.22 59.34
C ALA A 4 -12.01 -40.80 59.14
N ILE A 5 -10.88 -40.48 59.77
CA ILE A 5 -10.19 -39.19 59.61
C ILE A 5 -9.57 -39.08 58.21
N MET A 6 -9.03 -40.17 57.66
CA MET A 6 -8.48 -40.20 56.29
C MET A 6 -9.56 -40.05 55.21
N VAL A 7 -10.76 -40.59 55.41
CA VAL A 7 -11.88 -40.41 54.47
C VAL A 7 -12.42 -38.98 54.49
N ILE A 8 -12.48 -38.34 55.66
CA ILE A 8 -12.89 -36.93 55.79
C ILE A 8 -11.82 -36.00 55.19
N ALA A 9 -10.53 -36.29 55.38
CA ALA A 9 -9.44 -35.55 54.75
C ALA A 9 -9.42 -35.71 53.21
N ALA A 10 -9.71 -36.91 52.69
CA ALA A 10 -9.84 -37.16 51.25
C ALA A 10 -11.07 -36.48 50.64
N ALA A 11 -12.20 -36.44 51.37
CA ALA A 11 -13.40 -35.72 50.94
C ALA A 11 -13.23 -34.19 50.99
N ALA A 12 -12.45 -33.66 51.94
CA ALA A 12 -12.09 -32.24 51.99
C ALA A 12 -11.13 -31.84 50.85
N LEU A 13 -10.24 -32.74 50.42
CA LEU A 13 -9.37 -32.54 49.25
C LEU A 13 -10.11 -32.69 47.91
N LEU A 14 -11.20 -33.47 47.86
CA LEU A 14 -12.08 -33.60 46.69
C LEU A 14 -13.20 -32.53 46.63
N GLY A 15 -13.47 -31.84 47.74
CA GLY A 15 -14.56 -30.86 47.88
C GLY A 15 -14.26 -29.43 47.44
N ALA A 16 -13.08 -29.14 46.87
CA ALA A 16 -12.66 -27.78 46.52
C ALA A 16 -12.48 -27.51 45.02
N PHE A 17 -12.92 -28.40 44.13
CA PHE A 17 -13.04 -28.07 42.71
C PHE A 17 -14.44 -27.59 42.40
N ALA A 18 -14.75 -26.35 42.77
CA ALA A 18 -15.87 -25.66 42.16
C ALA A 18 -15.62 -25.64 40.63
N PRO A 19 -16.56 -26.09 39.78
CA PRO A 19 -16.40 -25.92 38.35
C PRO A 19 -16.30 -24.42 38.08
N VAL A 20 -15.13 -23.98 37.65
CA VAL A 20 -14.94 -22.60 37.19
C VAL A 20 -15.91 -22.42 36.04
N ARG A 21 -16.99 -21.65 36.26
CA ARG A 21 -17.93 -21.29 35.20
C ARG A 21 -17.16 -20.47 34.18
N GLY A 22 -16.81 -21.13 33.07
CA GLY A 22 -16.24 -20.48 31.92
C GLY A 22 -17.28 -19.56 31.30
N GLY A 23 -16.81 -18.50 30.67
CA GLY A 23 -17.62 -17.71 29.77
C GLY A 23 -16.92 -17.58 28.44
N ASN A 24 -17.46 -16.69 27.61
CA ASN A 24 -16.93 -16.40 26.29
C ASN A 24 -16.28 -15.02 26.27
N CYS A 25 -15.09 -14.94 25.71
CA CYS A 25 -14.34 -13.71 25.50
C CYS A 25 -14.48 -13.23 24.06
N TRP A 26 -14.71 -11.93 23.89
CA TRP A 26 -15.06 -11.31 22.61
C TRP A 26 -14.10 -10.15 22.31
N SER A 27 -13.79 -9.93 21.04
CA SER A 27 -12.83 -8.89 20.61
C SER A 27 -13.39 -7.47 20.66
N GLY A 28 -14.71 -7.36 20.66
CA GLY A 28 -15.43 -6.11 20.59
C GLY A 28 -16.90 -6.29 20.94
N MET A 29 -17.52 -5.19 21.31
CA MET A 29 -18.95 -5.12 21.54
C MET A 29 -19.54 -3.99 20.69
N SER A 30 -20.63 -4.30 19.99
CA SER A 30 -21.41 -3.37 19.19
C SER A 30 -22.12 -2.32 20.06
N ARG A 31 -22.67 -1.30 19.41
CA ARG A 31 -23.38 -0.17 20.06
C ARG A 31 -24.60 -0.63 20.86
N ASN A 32 -25.25 -1.70 20.45
CA ASN A 32 -26.41 -2.30 21.13
C ASN A 32 -26.03 -3.20 22.32
N GLY A 33 -24.76 -3.23 22.73
CA GLY A 33 -24.33 -4.08 23.84
C GLY A 33 -24.12 -5.55 23.49
N ARG A 34 -24.03 -5.88 22.19
CA ARG A 34 -23.90 -7.27 21.71
C ARG A 34 -22.51 -7.57 21.16
N CYS A 35 -22.07 -8.82 21.34
CA CYS A 35 -20.79 -9.32 20.88
C CYS A 35 -20.96 -10.34 19.75
N MET A 36 -20.06 -10.30 18.77
CA MET A 36 -20.11 -11.17 17.59
C MET A 36 -18.77 -11.86 17.30
N ASP A 37 -17.65 -11.22 17.62
CA ASP A 37 -16.31 -11.70 17.30
C ASP A 37 -15.67 -12.42 18.48
N LEU A 38 -15.88 -13.73 18.56
CA LEU A 38 -15.35 -14.62 19.59
C LEU A 38 -13.82 -14.72 19.52
N ILE A 39 -13.14 -14.53 20.65
CA ILE A 39 -11.69 -14.76 20.81
C ILE A 39 -11.45 -16.15 21.39
N GLN A 40 -12.08 -16.45 22.52
CA GLN A 40 -11.83 -17.65 23.30
C GLN A 40 -13.06 -18.04 24.11
N GLU A 41 -13.33 -19.34 24.19
CA GLU A 41 -14.40 -19.93 25.00
C GLU A 41 -13.85 -20.51 26.29
N LYS A 42 -14.73 -20.79 27.26
CA LYS A 42 -14.41 -21.45 28.54
C LYS A 42 -13.36 -20.69 29.35
N VAL A 43 -13.42 -19.36 29.31
CA VAL A 43 -12.49 -18.47 30.02
C VAL A 43 -13.23 -17.61 31.03
N THR A 44 -12.61 -17.37 32.19
CA THR A 44 -13.20 -16.47 33.18
C THR A 44 -13.14 -15.02 32.72
N ARG A 45 -13.92 -14.15 33.37
CA ARG A 45 -13.88 -12.71 33.11
C ARG A 45 -12.47 -12.15 33.33
N GLU A 46 -11.80 -12.57 34.39
CA GLU A 46 -10.46 -12.13 34.76
C GLU A 46 -9.46 -12.53 33.67
N GLN A 47 -9.53 -13.78 33.20
CA GLN A 47 -8.70 -14.28 32.11
C GLN A 47 -8.95 -13.52 30.80
N CYS A 48 -10.20 -13.30 30.43
CA CYS A 48 -10.57 -12.53 29.23
C CYS A 48 -10.09 -11.07 29.32
N CYS A 49 -10.30 -10.42 30.46
CA CYS A 49 -9.95 -9.01 30.63
C CYS A 49 -8.45 -8.81 30.84
N ALA A 50 -7.72 -9.83 31.30
CA ALA A 50 -6.26 -9.84 31.33
C ALA A 50 -5.63 -9.80 29.92
N LEU A 51 -6.34 -10.22 28.87
CA LEU A 51 -5.89 -10.10 27.47
C LEU A 51 -5.70 -8.63 27.01
N THR A 52 -6.19 -7.66 27.79
CA THR A 52 -6.00 -6.21 27.53
C THR A 52 -4.91 -5.57 28.40
N ALA A 53 -4.41 -6.32 29.39
CA ALA A 53 -3.28 -5.91 30.21
C ALA A 53 -1.98 -6.11 29.43
N ALA A 54 -0.90 -5.48 29.91
CA ALA A 54 0.40 -5.36 29.27
C ALA A 54 0.84 -6.65 28.54
N GLY A 55 1.02 -6.57 27.21
CA GLY A 55 1.51 -7.67 26.37
C GLY A 55 0.43 -8.48 25.61
N GLY A 56 -0.85 -8.18 25.80
CA GLY A 56 -1.93 -8.87 25.09
C GLY A 56 -2.07 -8.53 23.60
N SER A 57 -2.44 -9.52 22.79
CA SER A 57 -2.70 -9.43 21.34
C SER A 57 -4.02 -8.76 20.96
N HIS A 58 -4.90 -8.51 21.94
CA HIS A 58 -6.26 -8.03 21.72
C HIS A 58 -6.44 -6.58 22.21
N GLY A 59 -7.30 -5.83 21.51
CA GLY A 59 -7.47 -4.40 21.75
C GLY A 59 -8.27 -4.09 23.02
N ALA A 60 -8.24 -2.82 23.43
CA ALA A 60 -8.96 -2.29 24.59
C ALA A 60 -10.51 -2.51 24.60
N SER A 61 -11.06 -3.02 23.51
CA SER A 61 -12.50 -3.22 23.27
C SER A 61 -13.03 -4.59 23.69
N THR A 62 -12.22 -5.45 24.32
CA THR A 62 -12.69 -6.80 24.69
C THR A 62 -13.89 -6.76 25.64
N ALA A 63 -14.70 -7.80 25.52
CA ALA A 63 -15.91 -7.98 26.30
C ALA A 63 -16.06 -9.45 26.68
N TRP A 64 -16.82 -9.72 27.73
CA TRP A 64 -17.03 -11.06 28.27
C TRP A 64 -18.52 -11.34 28.48
N SER A 65 -18.92 -12.60 28.30
CA SER A 65 -20.27 -13.07 28.59
C SER A 65 -20.21 -14.37 29.40
N GLU A 66 -21.01 -14.46 30.47
CA GLU A 66 -21.02 -15.60 31.40
C GLU A 66 -21.55 -16.89 30.80
N LYS A 67 -22.36 -16.83 29.74
CA LYS A 67 -22.99 -18.01 29.18
C LYS A 67 -21.98 -18.82 28.36
N ASP A 68 -21.55 -19.95 28.89
CA ASP A 68 -21.01 -21.06 28.11
C ASP A 68 -22.11 -21.50 27.12
N MET A 69 -21.80 -21.44 25.84
CA MET A 69 -22.73 -21.75 24.75
C MET A 69 -22.17 -22.91 23.96
N ASP A 70 -23.02 -23.86 23.58
CA ASP A 70 -22.61 -24.89 22.63
C ASP A 70 -22.35 -24.28 21.24
N ALA A 71 -21.63 -25.02 20.40
CA ALA A 71 -21.25 -24.56 19.07
C ALA A 71 -22.46 -24.16 18.20
N GLY A 72 -23.63 -24.80 18.38
CA GLY A 72 -24.86 -24.48 17.68
C GLY A 72 -25.47 -23.15 18.13
N MET A 73 -25.49 -22.88 19.43
CA MET A 73 -25.96 -21.60 19.96
C MET A 73 -25.03 -20.43 19.58
N LEU A 74 -23.71 -20.65 19.56
CA LEU A 74 -22.74 -19.67 19.06
C LEU A 74 -22.96 -19.37 17.57
N PHE A 75 -23.21 -20.40 16.75
CA PHE A 75 -23.55 -20.22 15.34
C PHE A 75 -24.84 -19.39 15.18
N PHE A 76 -25.90 -19.73 15.90
CA PHE A 76 -27.17 -19.01 15.86
C PHE A 76 -26.99 -17.53 16.14
N TRP A 77 -26.35 -17.16 17.26
CA TRP A 77 -26.19 -15.75 17.64
C TRP A 77 -25.24 -14.95 16.76
N ARG A 78 -24.22 -15.58 16.18
CA ARG A 78 -23.25 -14.90 15.31
C ARG A 78 -23.73 -14.74 13.87
N VAL A 79 -24.54 -15.68 13.36
CA VAL A 79 -24.94 -15.74 11.95
C VAL A 79 -26.38 -15.31 11.73
N LEU A 80 -27.30 -15.68 12.62
CA LEU A 80 -28.75 -15.46 12.46
C LEU A 80 -29.34 -14.52 13.51
N GLY A 81 -28.62 -14.23 14.60
CA GLY A 81 -29.05 -13.34 15.68
C GLY A 81 -28.33 -11.99 15.69
N ASP A 82 -28.77 -11.10 16.58
CA ASP A 82 -28.20 -9.75 16.78
C ASP A 82 -26.92 -9.75 17.64
N GLY A 83 -26.28 -10.90 17.83
CA GLY A 83 -25.13 -11.09 18.71
C GLY A 83 -25.47 -11.35 20.18
N VAL A 84 -24.45 -11.74 20.94
CA VAL A 84 -24.56 -12.24 22.31
C VAL A 84 -24.53 -11.08 23.31
N PRO A 85 -25.42 -11.02 24.32
CA PRO A 85 -25.32 -10.05 25.41
C PRO A 85 -23.99 -10.22 26.16
N CYS A 86 -23.24 -9.15 26.31
CA CYS A 86 -21.92 -9.20 26.92
C CYS A 86 -21.62 -7.90 27.68
N GLN A 87 -20.62 -7.94 28.55
CA GLN A 87 -20.15 -6.80 29.34
C GLN A 87 -18.73 -6.42 28.92
N ALA A 88 -18.45 -5.12 28.84
CA ALA A 88 -17.12 -4.64 28.47
C ALA A 88 -16.13 -4.95 29.60
N CYS A 89 -14.91 -5.34 29.25
CA CYS A 89 -13.86 -5.58 30.23
C CYS A 89 -13.37 -4.28 30.88
N ARG A 90 -13.42 -3.17 30.13
CA ARG A 90 -12.97 -1.85 30.55
C ARG A 90 -13.97 -0.80 30.06
N ASP A 91 -14.20 0.21 30.89
CA ASP A 91 -15.00 1.40 30.62
C ASP A 91 -14.13 2.65 30.38
N SER A 92 -12.87 2.59 30.78
CA SER A 92 -11.88 3.67 30.69
C SER A 92 -10.55 3.18 30.12
N CYS A 93 -9.65 4.12 29.83
CA CYS A 93 -8.29 3.81 29.38
C CYS A 93 -7.34 3.41 30.52
N ALA A 94 -7.80 3.34 31.77
CA ALA A 94 -6.97 2.98 32.92
C ALA A 94 -6.46 1.53 32.78
N GLY A 95 -5.15 1.35 32.83
CA GLY A 95 -4.50 0.04 32.67
C GLY A 95 -4.50 -0.53 31.25
N VAL A 96 -4.97 0.23 30.24
CA VAL A 96 -4.96 -0.19 28.83
C VAL A 96 -3.61 0.12 28.21
N THR A 97 -2.93 -0.91 27.70
CA THR A 97 -1.69 -0.74 26.94
C THR A 97 -1.97 -0.96 25.45
N CYS A 98 -1.71 0.04 24.62
CA CYS A 98 -1.82 -0.09 23.17
C CYS A 98 -0.44 -0.36 22.56
N GLY A 99 -0.38 -1.24 21.54
CA GLY A 99 0.86 -1.52 20.81
C GLY A 99 1.48 -0.28 20.14
N ALA A 100 2.68 -0.44 19.57
CA ALA A 100 3.49 0.65 19.04
C ALA A 100 2.71 1.61 18.09
N GLY A 101 2.88 2.92 18.31
CA GLY A 101 2.23 3.95 17.49
C GLY A 101 0.70 4.07 17.68
N ARG A 102 0.15 3.46 18.75
CA ARG A 102 -1.25 3.58 19.14
C ARG A 102 -1.36 4.11 20.56
N ARG A 103 -2.48 4.77 20.86
CA ARG A 103 -2.84 5.19 22.22
C ARG A 103 -4.28 4.82 22.51
N CYS A 104 -4.61 4.68 23.78
CA CYS A 104 -6.01 4.52 24.17
C CYS A 104 -6.75 5.85 24.04
N ALA A 105 -7.96 5.80 23.51
CA ALA A 105 -8.91 6.90 23.50
C ALA A 105 -10.32 6.32 23.74
N VAL A 106 -11.10 6.98 24.59
CA VAL A 106 -12.50 6.63 24.79
C VAL A 106 -13.31 7.16 23.61
N ARG A 107 -14.01 6.28 22.89
CA ARG A 107 -14.96 6.65 21.82
C ARG A 107 -16.31 6.03 22.15
N TRP A 108 -17.36 6.84 22.23
CA TRP A 108 -18.70 6.41 22.61
C TRP A 108 -18.74 5.66 23.96
N GLY A 109 -18.05 6.21 24.97
CA GLY A 109 -17.99 5.62 26.32
C GLY A 109 -17.17 4.33 26.45
N ARG A 110 -16.39 3.96 25.42
CA ARG A 110 -15.60 2.71 25.41
C ARG A 110 -14.14 2.95 25.03
N PRO A 111 -13.18 2.33 25.72
CA PRO A 111 -11.76 2.48 25.40
C PRO A 111 -11.42 1.76 24.09
N GLN A 112 -10.71 2.46 23.21
CA GLN A 112 -10.22 1.92 21.93
C GLN A 112 -8.77 2.32 21.70
N CYS A 113 -7.96 1.38 21.19
CA CYS A 113 -6.61 1.67 20.73
C CYS A 113 -6.65 2.30 19.34
N VAL A 114 -6.36 3.59 19.26
CA VAL A 114 -6.36 4.36 18.00
C VAL A 114 -4.94 4.69 17.55
N CYS A 115 -4.73 4.80 16.24
CA CYS A 115 -3.45 5.22 15.68
C CYS A 115 -3.07 6.64 16.13
N ALA A 116 -1.96 6.72 16.85
CA ALA A 116 -1.35 7.94 17.33
C ALA A 116 0.17 7.86 17.11
N PRO A 117 0.63 7.83 15.85
CA PRO A 117 2.05 7.93 15.57
C PRO A 117 2.56 9.28 16.09
N ASP A 118 3.81 9.30 16.56
CA ASP A 118 4.44 10.54 16.97
C ASP A 118 4.58 11.48 15.75
N CYS A 119 3.94 12.63 15.82
CA CYS A 119 3.95 13.65 14.78
C CYS A 119 4.69 14.92 15.24
N SER A 120 5.58 14.80 16.22
CA SER A 120 6.46 15.88 16.66
C SER A 120 7.36 16.35 15.50
N ARG A 121 7.69 17.65 15.48
CA ARG A 121 8.58 18.23 14.46
C ARG A 121 9.90 17.48 14.37
N LYS A 122 10.48 17.09 15.52
CA LYS A 122 11.71 16.32 15.60
C LYS A 122 11.61 14.98 14.86
N ARG A 123 10.54 14.21 15.11
CA ARG A 123 10.32 12.94 14.41
C ARG A 123 10.06 13.14 12.92
N LEU A 124 9.23 14.10 12.55
CA LEU A 124 8.93 14.36 11.15
C LEU A 124 10.17 14.82 10.36
N ALA A 125 11.06 15.61 10.95
CA ALA A 125 12.31 16.04 10.32
C ALA A 125 13.23 14.84 10.00
N SER A 126 13.30 13.85 10.89
CA SER A 126 14.11 12.64 10.69
C SER A 126 13.65 11.76 9.50
N LEU A 127 12.38 11.86 9.08
CA LEU A 127 11.87 11.11 7.93
C LEU A 127 12.46 11.57 6.60
N TYR A 128 12.88 12.83 6.50
CA TYR A 128 13.49 13.39 5.30
C TYR A 128 15.01 13.28 5.31
N ASN A 129 15.61 13.31 6.50
CA ASN A 129 17.06 13.24 6.71
C ASN A 129 17.43 12.20 7.76
N PRO A 130 17.53 10.91 7.39
CA PRO A 130 17.98 9.88 8.33
C PRO A 130 19.45 10.06 8.79
N GLY A 131 20.23 10.91 8.11
CA GLY A 131 21.62 11.24 8.47
C GLY A 131 21.80 12.55 9.26
N ALA A 132 20.75 13.35 9.47
CA ALA A 132 20.86 14.62 10.21
C ALA A 132 20.67 14.46 11.73
N ALA A 133 20.62 13.22 12.24
CA ALA A 133 20.44 12.93 13.66
C ALA A 133 21.63 13.35 14.56
N GLY A 134 22.65 14.02 14.01
CA GLY A 134 23.87 14.41 14.72
C GLY A 134 24.20 15.91 14.72
N VAL A 135 23.38 16.81 14.16
CA VAL A 135 23.65 18.26 14.22
C VAL A 135 22.66 18.92 15.16
N ALA A 136 22.82 18.66 16.45
CA ALA A 136 22.34 19.55 17.50
C ALA A 136 23.48 20.49 17.85
N SER A 137 23.66 21.56 17.07
CA SER A 137 24.53 22.67 17.49
C SER A 137 23.64 23.81 17.95
N GLY A 138 23.60 23.98 19.27
CA GLY A 138 23.13 25.21 19.88
C GLY A 138 24.02 26.36 19.41
N THR A 139 23.44 27.29 18.69
CA THR A 139 23.95 28.66 18.60
C THR A 139 22.75 29.58 18.68
N SER A 140 22.67 30.31 19.77
CA SER A 140 21.93 31.57 19.89
C SER A 140 22.56 32.56 18.90
N GLY A 141 22.15 32.47 17.64
CA GLY A 141 22.54 33.39 16.58
C GLY A 141 21.27 33.89 15.93
N THR A 142 21.09 35.21 15.92
CA THR A 142 20.03 35.93 15.22
C THR A 142 20.14 35.66 13.71
N ALA A 143 19.63 34.53 13.26
CA ALA A 143 19.47 34.23 11.85
C ALA A 143 18.12 34.79 11.41
N SER A 144 18.22 35.74 10.48
CA SER A 144 17.14 36.33 9.72
C SER A 144 16.08 35.28 9.35
N ALA A 145 14.84 35.54 9.78
CA ALA A 145 13.67 34.75 9.46
C ALA A 145 13.34 34.92 7.97
N THR A 146 14.12 34.30 7.08
CA THR A 146 13.59 33.93 5.78
C THR A 146 12.64 32.76 6.04
N THR A 147 11.36 33.02 5.86
CA THR A 147 10.23 32.09 5.96
C THR A 147 10.39 30.88 5.04
N TYR A 148 11.29 29.94 5.39
CA TYR A 148 11.18 28.56 4.98
C TYR A 148 10.35 27.86 6.05
N ALA A 149 9.04 27.76 5.78
CA ALA A 149 8.18 26.82 6.50
C ALA A 149 8.89 25.46 6.50
N GLY A 150 9.37 25.03 7.68
CA GLY A 150 10.21 23.85 7.80
C GLY A 150 9.54 22.62 7.15
N PRO A 151 10.35 21.63 6.69
CA PRO A 151 9.94 20.51 5.83
C PRO A 151 8.94 19.53 6.43
N THR A 152 8.33 19.83 7.59
CA THR A 152 7.48 18.92 8.36
C THR A 152 5.97 19.18 8.22
N ALA A 153 5.56 20.28 7.58
CA ALA A 153 4.15 20.67 7.45
C ALA A 153 3.57 20.50 6.03
N GLY A 154 4.41 20.34 5.02
CA GLY A 154 3.99 20.24 3.62
C GLY A 154 3.53 18.85 3.18
N PRO A 155 3.02 18.72 1.95
CA PRO A 155 2.66 17.44 1.36
C PRO A 155 3.88 16.52 1.19
N VAL A 156 3.62 15.22 1.07
CA VAL A 156 4.62 14.18 0.81
C VAL A 156 4.14 13.21 -0.25
N CYS A 157 5.08 12.67 -1.01
CA CYS A 157 4.85 11.49 -1.81
C CYS A 157 5.15 10.25 -0.95
N GLY A 158 4.21 9.32 -0.88
CA GLY A 158 4.41 8.03 -0.21
C GLY A 158 5.14 7.03 -1.09
N SER A 159 5.74 6.01 -0.47
CA SER A 159 6.32 4.85 -1.17
C SER A 159 5.27 4.03 -1.95
N ASP A 160 3.99 4.27 -1.72
CA ASP A 160 2.85 3.75 -2.48
C ASP A 160 2.49 4.59 -3.72
N GLY A 161 3.29 5.61 -4.05
CA GLY A 161 3.04 6.50 -5.18
C GLY A 161 1.87 7.46 -4.98
N ARG A 162 1.37 7.61 -3.74
CA ARG A 162 0.26 8.52 -3.43
C ARG A 162 0.72 9.79 -2.74
N SER A 163 0.12 10.92 -3.11
CA SER A 163 0.30 12.20 -2.42
C SER A 163 -0.48 12.22 -1.11
N TYR A 164 0.19 12.60 -0.03
CA TYR A 164 -0.41 12.84 1.28
C TYR A 164 -0.23 14.30 1.63
N ARG A 165 -1.27 14.92 2.19
CA ARG A 165 -1.19 16.33 2.64
C ARG A 165 -0.15 16.59 3.75
N SER A 166 0.33 15.55 4.42
CA SER A 166 1.45 15.63 5.37
C SER A 166 2.03 14.26 5.71
N ALA A 167 3.29 14.22 6.16
CA ALA A 167 3.94 13.01 6.66
C ALA A 167 3.18 12.37 7.83
N CYS A 168 2.61 13.16 8.74
CA CYS A 168 1.77 12.64 9.83
C CYS A 168 0.51 11.90 9.32
N ARG A 169 -0.10 12.39 8.23
CA ARG A 169 -1.25 11.71 7.60
C ARG A 169 -0.86 10.39 6.96
N LEU A 170 0.31 10.33 6.32
CA LEU A 170 0.88 9.09 5.81
C LEU A 170 1.10 8.09 6.95
N LEU A 171 1.78 8.49 8.03
CA LEU A 171 2.03 7.63 9.20
C LEU A 171 0.74 7.11 9.85
N LYS A 172 -0.30 7.95 9.94
CA LYS A 172 -1.61 7.52 10.44
C LYS A 172 -2.25 6.47 9.54
N ARG A 173 -2.10 6.58 8.22
CA ARG A 173 -2.59 5.58 7.27
C ARG A 173 -1.79 4.28 7.39
N ALA A 174 -0.46 4.35 7.44
CA ALA A 174 0.42 3.21 7.65
C ALA A 174 0.00 2.41 8.89
N CYS A 175 -0.21 3.10 10.03
CA CYS A 175 -0.68 2.46 11.26
C CYS A 175 -2.07 1.81 11.12
N ARG A 176 -3.02 2.46 10.43
CA ARG A 176 -4.38 1.92 10.24
C ARG A 176 -4.42 0.71 9.32
N ARG A 177 -3.57 0.70 8.30
CA ARG A 177 -3.43 -0.41 7.34
C ARG A 177 -2.46 -1.48 7.82
N GLN A 178 -1.80 -1.28 8.95
CA GLN A 178 -0.71 -2.13 9.44
C GLN A 178 0.40 -2.32 8.38
N ASP A 179 0.60 -1.30 7.56
CA ASP A 179 1.58 -1.30 6.48
C ASP A 179 2.88 -0.66 6.98
N SER A 180 3.86 -1.50 7.33
CA SER A 180 5.19 -1.08 7.77
C SER A 180 6.09 -0.59 6.61
N ASN A 181 5.70 -0.84 5.36
CA ASN A 181 6.45 -0.44 4.17
C ASN A 181 6.00 0.93 3.61
N LEU A 182 4.84 1.44 4.06
CA LEU A 182 4.37 2.77 3.71
C LEU A 182 5.20 3.85 4.42
N ALA A 183 6.11 4.47 3.69
CA ALA A 183 7.04 5.48 4.15
C ALA A 183 6.97 6.73 3.25
N VAL A 184 7.58 7.83 3.69
CA VAL A 184 7.78 9.01 2.84
C VAL A 184 8.84 8.67 1.79
N ALA A 185 8.49 8.81 0.50
CA ALA A 185 9.43 8.66 -0.60
C ALA A 185 10.25 9.95 -0.82
N TYR A 186 9.56 11.10 -0.83
CA TYR A 186 10.16 12.44 -0.93
C TYR A 186 9.18 13.54 -0.49
N ALA A 187 9.70 14.76 -0.27
CA ALA A 187 8.90 15.93 0.07
C ALA A 187 8.16 16.50 -1.13
N GLY A 188 6.96 17.05 -0.91
CA GLY A 188 6.09 17.54 -1.99
C GLY A 188 5.06 16.49 -2.43
N THR A 189 4.20 16.85 -3.39
CA THR A 189 3.28 15.88 -4.01
C THR A 189 4.02 14.94 -4.96
N CYS A 190 3.46 13.77 -5.22
CA CYS A 190 4.04 12.86 -6.20
C CYS A 190 4.09 13.51 -7.59
N GLN A 191 5.25 13.40 -8.23
CA GLN A 191 5.53 13.92 -9.57
C GLN A 191 5.54 12.79 -10.60
N SER A 192 5.45 13.15 -11.88
CA SER A 192 5.59 12.24 -13.03
C SER A 192 7.01 12.17 -13.60
N SER A 193 7.93 13.02 -13.12
CA SER A 193 9.33 13.03 -13.52
C SER A 193 10.28 13.48 -12.42
N CYS A 194 11.58 13.31 -12.63
CA CYS A 194 12.62 13.76 -11.69
C CYS A 194 12.93 15.26 -11.76
N GLU A 195 12.38 16.02 -12.71
CA GLU A 195 12.72 17.43 -12.94
C GLU A 195 12.50 18.33 -11.72
N ARG A 196 11.45 18.05 -10.94
CA ARG A 196 11.08 18.83 -9.74
C ARG A 196 11.25 18.05 -8.44
N VAL A 197 11.81 16.85 -8.50
CA VAL A 197 11.96 15.99 -7.31
C VAL A 197 13.31 16.26 -6.67
N GLN A 198 13.26 16.79 -5.46
CA GLN A 198 14.44 17.06 -4.66
C GLN A 198 14.65 15.91 -3.67
N CYS A 199 15.68 15.11 -3.92
CA CYS A 199 16.07 14.05 -3.01
C CYS A 199 16.96 14.61 -1.90
N GLY A 200 16.79 14.10 -0.68
CA GLY A 200 17.65 14.44 0.45
C GLY A 200 19.13 14.08 0.20
N PRO A 201 20.05 14.53 1.06
CA PRO A 201 21.49 14.38 0.88
C PRO A 201 21.93 12.93 0.66
N GLY A 202 22.85 12.74 -0.30
CA GLY A 202 23.39 11.43 -0.69
C GLY A 202 22.41 10.54 -1.46
N ARG A 203 21.29 11.10 -1.94
CA ARG A 203 20.30 10.38 -2.76
C ARG A 203 20.13 11.05 -4.10
N SER A 204 19.88 10.26 -5.13
CA SER A 204 19.57 10.71 -6.48
C SER A 204 18.13 10.34 -6.83
N CYS A 205 17.47 11.19 -7.62
CA CYS A 205 16.18 10.85 -8.18
C CYS A 205 16.38 9.91 -9.37
N VAL A 206 15.68 8.77 -9.35
CA VAL A 206 15.66 7.82 -10.47
C VAL A 206 14.23 7.58 -10.91
N GLN A 207 14.01 7.50 -12.22
CA GLN A 207 12.72 7.08 -12.76
C GLN A 207 12.70 5.57 -13.03
N ASP A 208 11.58 4.93 -12.68
CA ASP A 208 11.32 3.54 -13.04
C ASP A 208 10.79 3.41 -14.49
N GLN A 209 10.45 2.18 -14.90
CA GLN A 209 9.94 1.90 -16.24
C GLN A 209 8.59 2.57 -16.56
N ASN A 210 7.86 3.02 -15.54
CA ASN A 210 6.62 3.78 -15.67
C ASN A 210 6.88 5.29 -15.51
N LEU A 211 8.15 5.71 -15.56
CA LEU A 211 8.61 7.07 -15.32
C LEU A 211 8.32 7.63 -13.92
N SER A 212 7.90 6.77 -12.98
CA SER A 212 7.63 7.23 -11.62
C SER A 212 8.95 7.51 -10.90
N PRO A 213 9.11 8.70 -10.28
CA PRO A 213 10.36 9.10 -9.65
C PRO A 213 10.52 8.50 -8.25
N HIS A 214 11.73 8.08 -7.92
CA HIS A 214 12.13 7.47 -6.65
C HIS A 214 13.44 8.06 -6.15
N CYS A 215 13.53 8.38 -4.87
CA CYS A 215 14.78 8.85 -4.26
C CYS A 215 15.60 7.70 -3.68
N VAL A 216 16.73 7.37 -4.30
CA VAL A 216 17.57 6.20 -3.93
C VAL A 216 19.02 6.59 -3.67
N ARG A 217 19.78 5.75 -2.98
CA ARG A 217 21.24 5.91 -2.87
C ARG A 217 21.91 5.18 -4.03
N CYS A 218 22.74 5.89 -4.79
CA CYS A 218 23.43 5.32 -5.95
C CYS A 218 24.78 4.69 -5.64
N GLU A 219 25.36 4.99 -4.48
CA GLU A 219 26.61 4.38 -4.04
C GLU A 219 26.46 2.85 -3.99
N ARG A 220 27.19 2.15 -4.86
CA ARG A 220 27.21 0.70 -4.93
C ARG A 220 28.65 0.22 -4.84
N ARG A 221 28.89 -0.75 -3.96
CA ARG A 221 30.18 -1.46 -3.92
C ARG A 221 30.20 -2.47 -5.06
N CYS A 222 30.90 -2.13 -6.14
CA CYS A 222 31.08 -3.03 -7.28
C CYS A 222 32.43 -3.74 -7.20
N PRO A 223 32.47 -5.09 -7.30
CA PRO A 223 33.73 -5.82 -7.36
C PRO A 223 34.55 -5.43 -8.60
N SER A 224 35.87 -5.44 -8.48
CA SER A 224 36.79 -5.31 -9.61
C SER A 224 36.43 -6.32 -10.68
N ALA A 225 36.13 -5.84 -11.88
CA ALA A 225 35.65 -6.67 -12.96
C ALA A 225 36.74 -6.85 -14.02
N GLY A 226 37.03 -8.12 -14.35
CA GLY A 226 37.86 -8.46 -15.51
C GLY A 226 37.18 -8.06 -16.83
N ARG A 227 37.97 -7.90 -17.90
CA ARG A 227 37.51 -7.42 -19.23
C ARG A 227 36.34 -8.22 -19.83
N SER A 228 36.21 -9.51 -19.51
CA SER A 228 35.17 -10.41 -20.02
C SER A 228 33.76 -10.14 -19.45
N ARG A 229 33.64 -9.33 -18.40
CA ARG A 229 32.36 -8.96 -17.78
C ARG A 229 31.81 -7.61 -18.27
N ALA A 230 32.53 -6.93 -19.15
CA ALA A 230 32.13 -5.64 -19.68
C ALA A 230 30.78 -5.72 -20.43
N VAL A 231 30.05 -4.61 -20.41
CA VAL A 231 28.79 -4.44 -21.15
C VAL A 231 28.78 -3.07 -21.83
N CYS A 232 28.19 -3.01 -23.01
CA CYS A 232 27.85 -1.77 -23.67
C CYS A 232 26.48 -1.31 -23.17
N GLY A 233 26.39 -0.10 -22.63
CA GLY A 233 25.10 0.51 -22.31
C GLY A 233 24.39 1.01 -23.56
N ALA A 234 23.07 1.12 -23.51
CA ALA A 234 22.28 1.74 -24.57
C ALA A 234 22.58 3.24 -24.76
N ASP A 235 23.26 3.85 -23.80
CA ASP A 235 23.84 5.20 -23.87
C ASP A 235 25.17 5.26 -24.65
N GLY A 236 25.65 4.13 -25.18
CA GLY A 236 26.93 4.03 -25.89
C GLY A 236 28.15 3.98 -24.96
N THR A 237 27.96 3.88 -23.65
CA THR A 237 29.06 3.89 -22.67
C THR A 237 29.55 2.47 -22.36
N ASN A 238 30.87 2.34 -22.25
CA ASN A 238 31.53 1.12 -21.80
C ASN A 238 31.47 0.98 -20.28
N TYR A 239 30.74 -0.02 -19.79
CA TYR A 239 30.70 -0.32 -18.36
C TYR A 239 31.54 -1.56 -18.03
N PRO A 240 32.42 -1.51 -17.02
CA PRO A 240 33.27 -2.65 -16.64
C PRO A 240 32.49 -3.90 -16.22
N SER A 241 31.29 -3.72 -15.68
CA SER A 241 30.36 -4.81 -15.36
C SER A 241 28.92 -4.33 -15.28
N PRO A 242 27.93 -5.24 -15.24
CA PRO A 242 26.54 -4.87 -14.99
C PRO A 242 26.31 -4.13 -13.67
N CYS A 243 27.20 -4.28 -12.68
CA CYS A 243 27.13 -3.51 -11.44
C CYS A 243 27.42 -2.04 -11.69
N HIS A 244 28.53 -1.75 -12.38
CA HIS A 244 28.93 -0.39 -12.73
C HIS A 244 27.92 0.28 -13.67
N LEU A 245 27.29 -0.48 -14.57
CA LEU A 245 26.18 0.04 -15.38
C LEU A 245 24.97 0.44 -14.53
N ARG A 246 24.59 -0.36 -13.51
CA ARG A 246 23.49 0.00 -12.60
C ARG A 246 23.83 1.23 -11.74
N GLU A 247 25.07 1.36 -11.33
CA GLU A 247 25.54 2.57 -10.63
C GLU A 247 25.48 3.80 -11.54
N GLY A 248 25.99 3.69 -12.77
CA GLY A 248 25.90 4.74 -13.79
C GLY A 248 24.46 5.14 -14.11
N ALA A 249 23.58 4.17 -14.33
CA ALA A 249 22.14 4.38 -14.54
C ALA A 249 21.49 5.11 -13.37
N CYS A 250 21.83 4.73 -12.13
CA CYS A 250 21.32 5.41 -10.95
C CYS A 250 21.77 6.88 -10.91
N ARG A 251 23.06 7.15 -11.15
CA ARG A 251 23.60 8.51 -11.18
C ARG A 251 23.03 9.35 -12.33
N ALA A 252 22.72 8.71 -13.47
CA ALA A 252 22.05 9.34 -14.60
C ALA A 252 20.55 9.61 -14.38
N GLY A 253 19.97 9.11 -13.28
CA GLY A 253 18.56 9.31 -12.92
C GLY A 253 17.56 8.51 -13.76
N LYS A 254 18.02 7.61 -14.63
CA LYS A 254 17.16 6.79 -15.49
C LYS A 254 17.80 5.45 -15.81
N ALA A 255 16.98 4.45 -16.10
CA ALA A 255 17.48 3.14 -16.50
C ALA A 255 18.34 3.26 -17.78
N ILE A 256 19.56 2.70 -17.73
CA ILE A 256 20.42 2.49 -18.89
C ILE A 256 20.40 0.99 -19.18
N PRO A 257 19.62 0.51 -20.17
CA PRO A 257 19.62 -0.89 -20.53
C PRO A 257 21.01 -1.34 -21.02
N VAL A 258 21.33 -2.62 -20.85
CA VAL A 258 22.45 -3.22 -21.58
C VAL A 258 22.07 -3.27 -23.06
N ALA A 259 22.87 -2.63 -23.92
CA ALA A 259 22.76 -2.77 -25.37
C ALA A 259 23.18 -4.19 -25.79
N TYR A 260 24.39 -4.58 -25.42
CA TYR A 260 24.93 -5.92 -25.68
C TYR A 260 26.13 -6.20 -24.76
N ARG A 261 26.60 -7.45 -24.75
CA ARG A 261 27.76 -7.86 -23.96
C ARG A 261 29.07 -7.48 -24.63
N GLY A 262 30.09 -7.23 -23.81
CA GLY A 262 31.39 -6.76 -24.28
C GLY A 262 31.46 -5.23 -24.27
N ARG A 263 32.49 -4.69 -24.91
CA ARG A 263 32.65 -3.23 -25.08
C ARG A 263 31.83 -2.74 -26.26
N CYS A 264 31.40 -1.49 -26.19
CA CYS A 264 30.79 -0.77 -27.30
C CYS A 264 31.72 -0.75 -28.52
N GLN A 265 31.16 -1.08 -29.67
CA GLN A 265 31.82 -0.99 -30.98
C GLN A 265 31.65 0.43 -31.53
N ARG A 266 32.63 0.95 -32.29
CA ARG A 266 32.58 2.31 -32.87
C ARG A 266 31.44 2.46 -33.89
N VAL A 267 31.14 1.39 -34.64
CA VAL A 267 30.01 1.30 -35.57
C VAL A 267 29.26 0.01 -35.22
N ALA A 268 28.24 0.13 -34.38
CA ALA A 268 27.44 -1.00 -33.96
C ALA A 268 26.12 -1.01 -34.73
N THR A 269 25.80 -2.12 -35.39
CA THR A 269 24.48 -2.37 -36.00
C THR A 269 24.03 -3.79 -35.66
N CYS A 270 22.76 -4.12 -35.90
CA CYS A 270 22.27 -5.48 -35.67
C CYS A 270 22.91 -6.54 -36.59
N GLY A 271 23.55 -6.13 -37.69
CA GLY A 271 24.37 -7.04 -38.52
C GLY A 271 25.74 -7.36 -37.92
N ALA A 272 26.33 -6.43 -37.14
CA ALA A 272 27.66 -6.58 -36.56
C ALA A 272 27.64 -7.11 -35.11
N VAL A 273 26.54 -6.88 -34.38
CA VAL A 273 26.41 -7.28 -32.97
C VAL A 273 25.86 -8.70 -32.86
N HIS A 274 26.61 -9.57 -32.18
CA HIS A 274 26.17 -10.93 -31.88
C HIS A 274 25.46 -11.00 -30.52
N CYS A 275 24.14 -11.18 -30.54
CA CYS A 275 23.34 -11.38 -29.34
C CYS A 275 23.49 -12.80 -28.77
N ARG A 276 23.15 -13.00 -27.49
CA ARG A 276 23.18 -14.35 -26.91
C ARG A 276 22.10 -15.24 -27.51
N ARG A 277 22.26 -16.57 -27.34
CA ARG A 277 21.20 -17.55 -27.64
C ARG A 277 19.88 -17.11 -26.99
N HIS A 278 18.80 -17.13 -27.75
CA HIS A 278 17.45 -16.68 -27.35
C HIS A 278 17.28 -15.17 -27.13
N GLN A 279 18.21 -14.36 -27.63
CA GLN A 279 18.02 -12.91 -27.76
C GLN A 279 17.92 -12.53 -29.25
N SER A 280 17.09 -11.53 -29.52
CA SER A 280 17.00 -10.88 -30.83
C SER A 280 17.65 -9.50 -30.75
N CYS A 281 18.30 -9.07 -31.83
CA CYS A 281 18.79 -7.71 -31.94
C CYS A 281 17.67 -6.81 -32.46
N LEU A 282 17.41 -5.71 -31.75
CA LEU A 282 16.49 -4.65 -32.18
C LEU A 282 17.25 -3.37 -32.45
N THR A 283 16.83 -2.60 -33.43
CA THR A 283 17.43 -1.31 -33.79
C THR A 283 16.68 -0.17 -33.11
N ASP A 284 17.40 0.77 -32.50
CA ASP A 284 16.85 2.02 -32.03
C ASP A 284 16.55 2.97 -33.20
N MET A 285 15.30 3.42 -33.33
CA MET A 285 14.90 4.26 -34.47
C MET A 285 15.52 5.66 -34.44
N ALA A 286 15.86 6.19 -33.26
CA ALA A 286 16.41 7.54 -33.13
C ALA A 286 17.92 7.58 -33.38
N THR A 287 18.64 6.55 -32.93
CA THR A 287 20.10 6.51 -32.93
C THR A 287 20.70 5.50 -33.89
N GLY A 288 19.91 4.55 -34.41
CA GLY A 288 20.40 3.40 -35.18
C GLY A 288 21.13 2.36 -34.32
N ALA A 289 21.22 2.55 -33.00
CA ALA A 289 22.01 1.69 -32.13
C ALA A 289 21.34 0.31 -31.91
N PRO A 290 22.11 -0.79 -31.89
CA PRO A 290 21.59 -2.14 -31.68
C PRO A 290 21.38 -2.46 -30.19
N ARG A 291 20.30 -3.17 -29.89
CA ARG A 291 19.98 -3.64 -28.54
C ARG A 291 19.55 -5.10 -28.55
N CYS A 292 20.30 -5.95 -27.87
CA CYS A 292 19.99 -7.36 -27.67
C CYS A 292 18.93 -7.53 -26.57
N VAL A 293 17.73 -8.00 -26.94
CA VAL A 293 16.63 -8.22 -26.00
C VAL A 293 16.12 -9.66 -26.07
N THR A 294 15.60 -10.14 -24.94
CA THR A 294 14.87 -11.43 -24.93
C THR A 294 13.44 -11.21 -25.40
N CYS A 295 13.04 -11.93 -26.44
CA CYS A 295 11.72 -11.85 -27.10
C CYS A 295 10.75 -12.98 -26.73
N SER A 296 11.21 -13.98 -25.97
CA SER A 296 10.36 -15.09 -25.48
C SER A 296 9.50 -14.67 -24.29
N LEU A 297 8.61 -13.69 -24.48
CA LEU A 297 7.76 -13.12 -23.43
C LEU A 297 6.36 -13.76 -23.47
N ARG A 298 5.88 -14.21 -22.30
CA ARG A 298 4.48 -14.60 -22.08
C ARG A 298 3.79 -13.50 -21.27
N CYS A 299 2.95 -12.70 -21.93
CA CYS A 299 2.24 -11.60 -21.28
C CYS A 299 0.91 -12.08 -20.69
N PRO A 300 0.60 -11.73 -19.42
CA PRO A 300 -0.72 -11.99 -18.83
C PRO A 300 -1.83 -11.30 -19.62
N ARG A 301 -2.96 -11.99 -19.81
CA ARG A 301 -4.17 -11.37 -20.36
C ARG A 301 -4.77 -10.42 -19.32
N ALA A 302 -5.31 -9.29 -19.77
CA ALA A 302 -6.07 -8.39 -18.90
C ALA A 302 -7.23 -9.18 -18.27
N GLY A 303 -7.26 -9.29 -16.94
CA GLY A 303 -8.29 -10.00 -16.18
C GLY A 303 -7.84 -11.22 -15.37
N ALA A 304 -6.57 -11.65 -15.45
CA ALA A 304 -6.07 -12.77 -14.62
C ALA A 304 -5.63 -12.31 -13.21
N GLY A 305 -6.47 -11.54 -12.51
CA GLY A 305 -6.37 -11.34 -11.07
C GLY A 305 -7.01 -12.56 -10.38
N LYS A 306 -6.25 -13.22 -9.51
CA LYS A 306 -6.62 -14.49 -8.88
C LYS A 306 -7.93 -14.36 -8.09
N SER A 307 -9.00 -14.99 -8.56
CA SER A 307 -9.96 -15.62 -7.64
C SER A 307 -9.18 -16.70 -6.92
N THR A 308 -8.81 -16.49 -5.67
CA THR A 308 -8.44 -17.59 -4.77
C THR A 308 -9.69 -18.46 -4.64
N ALA A 309 -9.81 -19.47 -5.50
CA ALA A 309 -10.68 -20.59 -5.25
C ALA A 309 -10.10 -21.27 -4.00
N VAL A 310 -10.69 -20.97 -2.85
CA VAL A 310 -10.60 -21.83 -1.67
C VAL A 310 -11.14 -23.17 -2.14
N ALA A 311 -10.25 -24.13 -2.35
CA ALA A 311 -10.62 -25.51 -2.55
C ALA A 311 -11.32 -25.98 -1.27
N ALA A 312 -12.66 -25.94 -1.28
CA ALA A 312 -13.45 -26.66 -0.30
C ALA A 312 -13.21 -28.15 -0.58
N ALA A 313 -12.49 -28.80 0.33
CA ALA A 313 -12.44 -30.24 0.42
C ALA A 313 -13.86 -30.74 0.74
N GLY A 314 -14.60 -31.13 -0.31
CA GLY A 314 -15.89 -31.80 -0.21
C GLY A 314 -15.68 -33.29 -0.40
N SER A 315 -15.70 -34.02 0.72
CA SER A 315 -15.63 -35.48 0.78
C SER A 315 -16.63 -36.14 -0.17
N ALA A 316 -16.14 -37.09 -0.95
CA ALA A 316 -16.94 -37.96 -1.78
C ALA A 316 -17.87 -38.82 -0.92
N ALA A 317 -19.18 -38.64 -1.10
CA ALA A 317 -20.18 -39.63 -0.71
C ALA A 317 -21.02 -39.97 -1.94
N ARG A 318 -20.83 -41.20 -2.43
CA ARG A 318 -21.69 -41.85 -3.42
C ARG A 318 -23.06 -42.11 -2.77
N ARG A 319 -24.15 -41.99 -3.55
CA ARG A 319 -25.19 -43.03 -3.72
C ARG A 319 -26.31 -42.58 -4.69
N HIS A 320 -26.57 -43.47 -5.66
CA HIS A 320 -27.79 -43.83 -6.39
C HIS A 320 -28.96 -42.85 -6.61
N GLY A 321 -29.27 -42.59 -7.90
CA GLY A 321 -30.37 -43.25 -8.64
C GLY A 321 -31.83 -42.76 -8.49
N GLY A 322 -32.49 -42.49 -9.63
CA GLY A 322 -33.95 -42.47 -9.82
C GLY A 322 -34.59 -41.07 -9.93
N SER A 323 -34.83 -40.51 -11.11
CA SER A 323 -35.95 -40.71 -12.07
C SER A 323 -37.25 -39.94 -11.73
N ARG A 324 -37.51 -38.90 -12.57
CA ARG A 324 -38.77 -38.40 -13.19
C ARG A 324 -40.03 -38.27 -12.29
N VAL A 325 -40.79 -37.17 -12.29
CA VAL A 325 -41.77 -36.71 -13.30
C VAL A 325 -42.45 -35.46 -12.72
N ALA A 326 -42.92 -34.60 -13.63
CA ALA A 326 -43.55 -33.31 -13.48
C ALA A 326 -44.84 -33.25 -12.62
N HIS A 327 -45.11 -32.05 -12.09
CA HIS A 327 -46.42 -31.38 -12.25
C HIS A 327 -46.24 -29.86 -12.22
N GLY A 328 -46.98 -29.18 -13.08
CA GLY A 328 -46.94 -27.73 -13.26
C GLY A 328 -48.13 -26.97 -12.67
N ARG A 329 -48.17 -25.69 -13.07
CA ARG A 329 -49.17 -24.61 -12.85
C ARG A 329 -48.97 -23.80 -11.57
N ARG A 330 -49.29 -22.50 -11.50
CA ARG A 330 -49.41 -21.33 -12.41
C ARG A 330 -49.89 -20.19 -11.48
N SER A 331 -49.46 -18.96 -11.74
CA SER A 331 -50.08 -17.69 -11.26
C SER A 331 -50.07 -17.39 -9.75
N SER A 332 -50.04 -16.14 -9.25
CA SER A 332 -50.08 -14.78 -9.80
C SER A 332 -49.87 -13.77 -8.65
N GLY A 333 -49.26 -12.60 -8.95
CA GLY A 333 -49.41 -11.33 -8.22
C GLY A 333 -48.58 -11.16 -6.94
N GLY A 334 -47.95 -10.04 -6.63
CA GLY A 334 -47.96 -8.69 -7.22
C GLY A 334 -47.52 -7.68 -6.13
N GLY A 335 -46.65 -6.73 -6.49
CA GLY A 335 -46.26 -5.54 -5.70
C GLY A 335 -45.21 -5.80 -4.60
N GLY A 336 -44.15 -5.03 -4.42
CA GLY A 336 -43.75 -3.73 -4.95
C GLY A 336 -43.01 -2.96 -3.84
N GLY A 337 -41.74 -2.59 -4.08
CA GLY A 337 -40.91 -1.75 -3.20
C GLY A 337 -39.94 -2.57 -2.33
N ALA A 338 -38.63 -2.35 -2.27
CA ALA A 338 -37.80 -1.25 -2.73
C ALA A 338 -36.44 -1.81 -3.21
N ARG A 339 -35.96 -1.32 -4.36
CA ARG A 339 -34.61 -1.60 -4.86
C ARG A 339 -33.60 -0.83 -4.01
N ILE A 340 -32.88 -1.52 -3.15
CA ILE A 340 -31.63 -0.99 -2.60
C ILE A 340 -30.60 -1.14 -3.70
N ARG A 341 -30.26 -0.02 -4.34
CA ARG A 341 -29.05 0.11 -5.16
C ARG A 341 -27.87 -0.14 -4.25
N GLU A 342 -27.28 -1.33 -4.35
CA GLU A 342 -25.97 -1.62 -3.79
C GLU A 342 -24.93 -0.83 -4.61
N LEU A 343 -24.63 0.39 -4.16
CA LEU A 343 -23.44 1.12 -4.56
C LEU A 343 -22.24 0.43 -3.92
N VAL A 344 -21.85 -0.72 -4.48
CA VAL A 344 -20.52 -1.27 -4.22
C VAL A 344 -19.55 -0.41 -5.00
N SER A 345 -18.76 0.37 -4.26
CA SER A 345 -17.67 1.18 -4.77
C SER A 345 -16.78 0.38 -5.73
N LEU A 346 -16.58 0.92 -6.93
CA LEU A 346 -15.71 0.39 -7.99
C LEU A 346 -14.21 0.53 -7.68
N ASP A 347 -13.81 0.72 -6.42
CA ASP A 347 -12.42 0.98 -6.03
C ASP A 347 -11.66 -0.26 -5.48
N ALA A 348 -12.18 -1.48 -5.68
CA ALA A 348 -11.58 -2.69 -5.11
C ALA A 348 -11.13 -3.76 -6.15
N ALA A 349 -11.03 -3.41 -7.43
CA ALA A 349 -10.52 -4.32 -8.48
C ALA A 349 -9.39 -3.73 -9.35
N THR A 350 -8.81 -2.60 -8.95
CA THR A 350 -7.63 -1.98 -9.59
C THR A 350 -6.31 -2.32 -8.90
N GLU A 351 -6.31 -3.28 -7.97
CA GLU A 351 -5.08 -3.89 -7.46
C GLU A 351 -4.89 -5.24 -8.16
N LEU A 352 -4.07 -5.26 -9.23
CA LEU A 352 -3.16 -6.37 -9.63
C LEU A 352 -2.57 -6.23 -11.06
N VAL A 353 -2.44 -5.02 -11.61
CA VAL A 353 -1.39 -4.76 -12.61
C VAL A 353 -0.50 -3.67 -12.05
N GLN A 354 0.71 -4.04 -11.62
CA GLN A 354 1.75 -3.04 -11.35
C GLN A 354 2.08 -2.35 -12.68
N GLY A 355 1.58 -1.13 -12.84
CA GLY A 355 1.70 -0.30 -14.03
C GLY A 355 0.42 -0.31 -14.87
N GLY A 356 -0.26 0.83 -14.93
CA GLY A 356 -1.37 1.08 -15.85
C GLY A 356 -0.90 1.12 -17.32
N PRO A 357 -1.77 1.55 -18.26
CA PRO A 357 -1.36 1.71 -19.65
C PRO A 357 -0.16 2.66 -19.76
N LEU A 358 0.67 2.48 -20.78
CA LEU A 358 1.82 3.33 -21.07
C LEU A 358 1.84 3.75 -22.54
N CYS A 359 2.41 4.91 -22.82
CA CYS A 359 2.68 5.38 -24.16
C CYS A 359 4.10 5.00 -24.56
N GLY A 360 4.26 4.26 -25.66
CA GLY A 360 5.56 3.90 -26.22
C GLY A 360 6.19 5.05 -27.03
N SER A 361 7.49 4.96 -27.29
CA SER A 361 8.25 5.91 -28.12
C SER A 361 7.76 5.97 -29.57
N ASN A 362 7.08 4.92 -30.04
CA ASN A 362 6.37 4.89 -31.33
C ASN A 362 4.96 5.51 -31.27
N ASN A 363 4.64 6.24 -30.21
CA ASN A 363 3.37 6.93 -29.99
C ASN A 363 2.14 6.01 -29.97
N ARG A 364 2.32 4.73 -29.61
CA ARG A 364 1.24 3.76 -29.40
C ARG A 364 1.03 3.49 -27.91
N THR A 365 -0.23 3.33 -27.52
CA THR A 365 -0.61 2.94 -26.16
C THR A 365 -0.51 1.43 -25.98
N TYR A 366 0.14 0.99 -24.91
CA TYR A 366 0.26 -0.41 -24.53
C TYR A 366 -0.38 -0.69 -23.17
N LEU A 367 -1.01 -1.85 -23.05
CA LEU A 367 -1.64 -2.31 -21.80
C LEU A 367 -0.63 -2.53 -20.67
N SER A 368 0.58 -2.96 -21.02
CA SER A 368 1.67 -3.15 -20.07
C SER A 368 3.01 -3.17 -20.80
N TRP A 369 4.09 -3.00 -20.04
CA TRP A 369 5.44 -3.03 -20.58
C TRP A 369 5.76 -4.37 -21.30
N CYS A 370 5.16 -5.47 -20.85
CA CYS A 370 5.29 -6.77 -21.54
C CYS A 370 4.75 -6.71 -22.98
N HIS A 371 3.56 -6.10 -23.16
CA HIS A 371 2.94 -5.97 -24.48
C HIS A 371 3.75 -5.03 -25.38
N MET A 372 4.26 -3.92 -24.84
CA MET A 372 5.17 -3.02 -25.56
C MET A 372 6.42 -3.75 -26.06
N ARG A 373 7.06 -4.53 -25.18
CA ARG A 373 8.27 -5.26 -25.54
C ARG A 373 8.01 -6.42 -26.51
N LYS A 374 6.85 -7.06 -26.43
CA LYS A 374 6.43 -8.06 -27.42
C LYS A 374 6.28 -7.44 -28.82
N ASP A 375 5.73 -6.22 -28.91
CA ASP A 375 5.60 -5.48 -30.16
C ASP A 375 6.96 -4.99 -30.70
N ALA A 376 7.84 -4.51 -29.81
CA ALA A 376 9.22 -4.17 -30.16
C ALA A 376 9.95 -5.35 -30.82
N CYS A 377 9.77 -6.55 -30.27
CA CYS A 377 10.31 -7.78 -30.83
C CYS A 377 9.69 -8.18 -32.17
N ALA A 378 8.39 -7.92 -32.39
CA ALA A 378 7.72 -8.24 -33.64
C ALA A 378 8.14 -7.30 -34.77
N THR A 379 8.39 -6.02 -34.44
CA THR A 379 8.77 -4.98 -35.41
C THR A 379 10.27 -4.94 -35.69
N GLY A 380 11.11 -5.49 -34.81
CA GLY A 380 12.56 -5.39 -34.92
C GLY A 380 13.13 -4.05 -34.41
N TYR A 381 12.27 -3.18 -33.86
CA TYR A 381 12.66 -1.85 -33.38
C TYR A 381 12.51 -1.73 -31.88
N VAL A 382 13.44 -0.99 -31.26
CA VAL A 382 13.34 -0.63 -29.85
C VAL A 382 12.16 0.30 -29.63
N ILE A 383 11.29 -0.08 -28.69
CA ILE A 383 10.20 0.76 -28.18
C ILE A 383 10.41 0.92 -26.68
N ASP A 384 10.62 2.17 -26.25
CA ASP A 384 10.81 2.54 -24.85
C ASP A 384 9.62 3.37 -24.35
N THR A 385 9.43 3.46 -23.03
CA THR A 385 8.32 4.22 -22.45
C THR A 385 8.53 5.72 -22.69
N LYS A 386 7.58 6.36 -23.38
CA LYS A 386 7.54 7.82 -23.57
C LYS A 386 6.92 8.52 -22.36
N HIS A 387 5.79 8.00 -21.87
CA HIS A 387 5.18 8.39 -20.60
C HIS A 387 4.22 7.32 -20.07
N SER A 388 3.91 7.38 -18.77
CA SER A 388 2.79 6.62 -18.21
C SER A 388 1.46 7.13 -18.74
N GLY A 389 0.45 6.26 -18.82
CA GLY A 389 -0.86 6.57 -19.33
C GLY A 389 -1.00 6.30 -20.83
N VAL A 390 -2.17 6.62 -21.37
CA VAL A 390 -2.45 6.48 -22.80
C VAL A 390 -1.74 7.59 -23.59
N CYS A 391 -1.24 7.30 -24.79
CA CYS A 391 -0.75 8.35 -25.68
C CYS A 391 -1.90 9.32 -25.99
N SER A 392 -1.62 10.62 -25.97
CA SER A 392 -2.55 11.61 -26.53
C SER A 392 -2.78 11.26 -28.00
N ALA A 393 -4.05 11.12 -28.41
CA ALA A 393 -4.37 11.05 -29.82
C ALA A 393 -3.79 12.30 -30.48
N GLY A 394 -3.00 12.12 -31.54
CA GLY A 394 -2.41 13.25 -32.25
C GLY A 394 -3.50 14.22 -32.68
N GLY A 395 -3.50 15.39 -32.05
CA GLY A 395 -4.31 16.56 -32.37
C GLY A 395 -3.60 17.74 -31.73
N GLN A 396 -3.16 18.68 -32.57
CA GLN A 396 -2.78 20.01 -32.14
C GLN A 396 -3.97 20.61 -31.38
N ASP A 397 -3.73 21.06 -30.15
CA ASP A 397 -4.20 22.33 -29.59
C ASP A 397 -3.78 22.37 -28.12
N GLN A 398 -2.76 23.19 -27.87
CA GLN A 398 -2.52 23.77 -26.55
C GLN A 398 -3.62 24.81 -26.36
N ASP A 399 -4.49 24.58 -25.37
CA ASP A 399 -5.12 25.58 -24.50
C ASP A 399 -6.41 25.01 -23.92
N ALA A 400 -6.31 24.36 -22.76
CA ALA A 400 -7.43 24.19 -21.84
C ALA A 400 -6.87 24.25 -20.43
N VAL A 401 -6.73 25.48 -19.95
CA VAL A 401 -6.60 25.79 -18.53
C VAL A 401 -7.84 25.26 -17.82
N ASP A 402 -7.58 24.59 -16.71
CA ASP A 402 -8.46 24.17 -15.63
C ASP A 402 -9.54 25.21 -15.28
N GLU A 403 -10.79 24.97 -15.69
CA GLU A 403 -11.97 25.67 -15.15
C GLU A 403 -12.62 24.78 -14.07
N SER A 404 -11.97 24.70 -12.91
CA SER A 404 -12.61 24.28 -11.67
C SER A 404 -13.11 25.53 -10.93
N ARG A 405 -14.42 25.79 -10.94
CA ARG A 405 -15.11 26.72 -10.01
C ARG A 405 -16.24 25.99 -9.28
N PRO A 406 -16.62 26.39 -8.04
CA PRO A 406 -16.87 27.79 -7.67
C PRO A 406 -16.27 28.23 -6.32
N GLY A 407 -15.63 29.40 -6.32
CA GLY A 407 -15.22 30.15 -5.13
C GLY A 407 -15.93 31.49 -5.08
N LYS A 408 -17.03 31.52 -4.31
CA LYS A 408 -17.55 32.60 -3.45
C LYS A 408 -17.14 34.04 -3.77
N ASP A 409 -18.14 34.85 -4.12
CA ASP A 409 -18.08 36.31 -4.27
C ASP A 409 -17.57 37.02 -3.00
N PRO A 410 -16.87 38.15 -3.18
CA PRO A 410 -17.07 39.31 -2.32
C PRO A 410 -17.73 40.48 -3.09
N ALA A 411 -18.61 41.16 -2.37
CA ALA A 411 -19.41 42.32 -2.78
C ALA A 411 -18.55 43.55 -3.18
N PRO A 412 -19.13 44.54 -3.89
CA PRO A 412 -18.42 45.63 -4.53
C PRO A 412 -18.21 46.81 -3.57
N HIS A 413 -17.10 47.54 -3.73
CA HIS A 413 -17.00 48.90 -3.23
C HIS A 413 -16.34 49.82 -4.26
N LEU A 414 -17.20 50.68 -4.80
CA LEU A 414 -17.05 52.10 -5.13
C LEU A 414 -15.74 52.62 -5.77
N ASN A 415 -15.95 53.26 -6.94
CA ASN A 415 -15.08 54.21 -7.60
C ASN A 415 -14.57 55.33 -6.66
N ALA A 416 -13.32 55.71 -6.84
CA ALA A 416 -12.86 57.09 -6.66
C ALA A 416 -11.74 57.38 -7.67
N VAL A 417 -12.10 58.17 -8.67
CA VAL A 417 -11.21 58.98 -9.50
C VAL A 417 -10.60 60.06 -8.61
N LEU A 418 -9.27 60.20 -8.56
CA LEU A 418 -8.60 61.50 -8.37
C LEU A 418 -7.16 61.43 -8.93
N GLU A 419 -6.75 62.60 -9.42
CA GLU A 419 -5.67 62.92 -10.34
C GLU A 419 -4.27 63.01 -9.69
N GLY A 420 -3.24 62.93 -10.55
CA GLY A 420 -2.05 63.79 -10.55
C GLY A 420 -1.17 63.92 -9.30
N ASN A 421 0.08 63.45 -9.37
CA ASN A 421 1.26 64.33 -9.41
C ASN A 421 2.58 63.55 -9.42
N THR A 422 3.36 63.81 -10.46
CA THR A 422 4.80 63.60 -10.56
C THR A 422 5.54 64.76 -9.89
N PHE A 423 6.46 64.49 -8.97
CA PHE A 423 7.60 65.37 -8.68
C PHE A 423 8.78 64.56 -8.11
N ALA A 424 9.98 64.90 -8.60
CA ALA A 424 11.34 64.43 -8.30
C ALA A 424 11.79 63.11 -8.95
#